data_AF-A0AAD9FNI3-F1
#
_entry.id   AF-A0AAD9FNI3-F1
#
_cell.length_a   1.000
_cell.length_b   1.000
_cell.length_c   1.000
_cell.angle_alpha   90.00
_cell.angle_beta   90.00
_cell.angle_gamma   90.00
#
_symmetry.space_group_name_H-M   'P 1'
#
loop_
_entity.id
_entity.type
_entity.pdbx_description
1 polymer ?
#
loop_
_entity_poly.entity_id
_entity_poly.type
_entity_poly.pdbx_seq_one_letter_code
_entity_poly.pdbx_strand_id
1 'polypeptide(L)'
;MRVVGPALAMKPQPHVLTIAGSDSGGGAGIQADLKTIAALGCYGSSVLTGLTAQNTQGVQAVHVVPAEFVVQQLQSVFEDEPPLVVKIGMLTSPETISALGEYLSSLPHRPLTILDPVMISTSGHTLLPDQAIANITSRLLPHVDWVTPNIPEAQRLVSSSSPVSTLADLLSLAREIRDAVPAKTILLKGGHLGVTREQVNAVAGQYDAVWEEGDEEEETVEILSLYRRHVAVQPARELVVDVLIQRGDELKLFVGKKLESTSTHGTGCTLSSAIASLSASAPGMTNGEITRRAIEYTRSAIATAFAFGKGHGPLNHSHVNMQRSIPPPTPHNPHPFTSHLVQSDLPLWKSYVRHDFVVQLGDGTLPRECFEHYIKQDYHYLRHYARAHALGAYKSSQFADINAFTDIAAHIARESTNHVKYCEEYGIDLATLIAEPESAPCSAYARYILDVGNQGDVLDLYMAVASCLIGYGEVGLWLKRKVDEGKITLQGNPYRRWIETYCGEDFLTAINTGIDNLERRIAADPPSPEKLKKLTAIWHDCVALERNFWEMGLKLLK
;
A
#
# COMPACT_ATOMS: atom_id res chain seq x y z
N MET A 1 60.38 -11.25 -4.97
CA MET A 1 59.22 -11.34 -5.88
C MET A 1 57.99 -11.59 -5.00
N ARG A 2 57.20 -10.56 -4.68
CA ARG A 2 55.94 -10.75 -3.93
C ARG A 2 54.88 -11.17 -4.94
N VAL A 3 54.39 -12.40 -4.81
CA VAL A 3 53.20 -12.86 -5.53
C VAL A 3 52.02 -12.12 -4.93
N VAL A 4 51.56 -11.07 -5.60
CA VAL A 4 50.29 -10.42 -5.30
C VAL A 4 49.22 -11.39 -5.78
N GLY A 5 48.43 -11.97 -4.86
CA GLY A 5 47.27 -12.78 -5.22
C GLY A 5 46.29 -11.96 -6.09
N PRO A 6 45.39 -12.60 -6.85
CA PRO A 6 44.44 -11.87 -7.69
C PRO A 6 43.69 -10.84 -6.83
N ALA A 7 43.75 -9.57 -7.24
CA ALA A 7 43.04 -8.49 -6.57
C ALA A 7 41.55 -8.88 -6.51
N LEU A 8 40.92 -8.67 -5.34
CA LEU A 8 39.48 -8.78 -5.19
C LEU A 8 38.83 -7.75 -6.11
N ALA A 9 38.39 -8.17 -7.30
CA ALA A 9 37.71 -7.30 -8.24
C ALA A 9 36.28 -7.06 -7.74
N MET A 10 35.95 -5.80 -7.47
CA MET A 10 34.56 -5.42 -7.17
C MET A 10 33.71 -5.70 -8.41
N LYS A 11 32.50 -6.23 -8.21
CA LYS A 11 31.53 -6.37 -9.30
C LYS A 11 31.21 -4.98 -9.86
N PRO A 12 31.45 -4.69 -11.15
CA PRO A 12 31.10 -3.40 -11.73
C PRO A 12 29.59 -3.19 -11.65
N GLN A 13 29.17 -1.98 -11.29
CA GLN A 13 27.75 -1.64 -11.29
C GLN A 13 27.29 -1.36 -12.72
N PRO A 14 26.11 -1.87 -13.14
CA PRO A 14 25.56 -1.55 -14.45
C PRO A 14 25.36 -0.04 -14.60
N HIS A 15 25.92 0.53 -15.65
CA HIS A 15 25.82 1.97 -15.93
C HIS A 15 24.57 2.26 -16.76
N VAL A 16 23.71 3.16 -16.25
CA VAL A 16 22.51 3.67 -16.90
C VAL A 16 22.61 5.18 -17.05
N LEU A 17 22.44 5.68 -18.27
CA LEU A 17 22.42 7.10 -18.57
C LEU A 17 20.97 7.59 -18.69
N THR A 18 20.60 8.66 -17.99
CA THR A 18 19.36 9.42 -18.27
C THR A 18 19.64 10.66 -19.13
N ILE A 19 18.78 10.93 -20.11
CA ILE A 19 18.78 12.14 -20.93
C ILE A 19 17.41 12.81 -20.74
N ALA A 20 17.34 13.84 -19.90
CA ALA A 20 16.07 14.48 -19.56
C ALA A 20 16.26 15.91 -19.03
N GLY A 21 15.15 16.62 -18.81
CA GLY A 21 15.14 17.87 -18.07
C GLY A 21 15.31 17.68 -16.55
N SER A 22 15.83 18.71 -15.89
CA SER A 22 15.92 18.78 -14.42
C SER A 22 14.63 19.34 -13.83
N ASP A 23 14.06 18.63 -12.85
CA ASP A 23 12.97 19.09 -12.00
C ASP A 23 13.53 19.66 -10.69
N SER A 24 13.38 20.96 -10.47
CA SER A 24 13.83 21.63 -9.24
C SER A 24 13.17 21.08 -7.96
N GLY A 25 11.96 20.49 -8.06
CA GLY A 25 11.28 19.83 -6.95
C GLY A 25 11.81 18.43 -6.64
N GLY A 26 12.62 17.86 -7.54
CA GLY A 26 13.26 16.56 -7.39
C GLY A 26 12.30 15.36 -7.46
N GLY A 27 11.07 15.55 -7.94
CA GLY A 27 10.05 14.51 -8.01
C GLY A 27 9.94 13.82 -9.36
N ALA A 28 10.39 14.48 -10.44
CA ALA A 28 10.44 13.98 -11.80
C ALA A 28 11.81 14.25 -12.44
N GLY A 29 11.90 14.15 -13.77
CA GLY A 29 13.09 14.49 -14.54
C GLY A 29 14.31 13.66 -14.16
N ILE A 30 15.51 14.22 -14.39
CA ILE A 30 16.77 13.53 -14.08
C ILE A 30 16.89 13.15 -12.60
N GLN A 31 16.26 13.90 -11.68
CA GLN A 31 16.31 13.59 -10.25
C GLN A 31 15.54 12.31 -9.92
N ALA A 32 14.33 12.13 -10.46
CA ALA A 32 13.56 10.89 -10.31
C ALA A 32 14.29 9.71 -10.96
N ASP A 33 14.89 9.94 -12.11
CA ASP A 33 15.65 8.95 -12.84
C ASP A 33 16.86 8.47 -12.02
N LEU A 34 17.74 9.37 -11.59
CA LEU A 34 18.92 9.03 -10.80
C LEU A 34 18.57 8.37 -9.45
N LYS A 35 17.51 8.81 -8.78
CA LYS A 35 17.01 8.16 -7.54
C LYS A 35 16.58 6.71 -7.81
N THR A 36 15.86 6.48 -8.90
CA THR A 36 15.39 5.15 -9.30
C THR A 36 16.54 4.24 -9.70
N ILE A 37 17.48 4.76 -10.50
CA ILE A 37 18.68 4.03 -10.94
C ILE A 37 19.50 3.59 -9.72
N ALA A 38 19.74 4.49 -8.77
CA ALA A 38 20.45 4.18 -7.54
C ALA A 38 19.70 3.17 -6.66
N ALA A 39 18.37 3.32 -6.51
CA ALA A 39 17.54 2.41 -5.72
C ALA A 39 17.54 0.97 -6.26
N LEU A 40 17.73 0.80 -7.57
CA LEU A 40 17.79 -0.50 -8.24
C LEU A 40 19.22 -1.03 -8.44
N GLY A 41 20.22 -0.42 -7.77
CA GLY A 41 21.58 -0.93 -7.70
C GLY A 41 22.44 -0.69 -8.95
N CYS A 42 22.05 0.29 -9.78
CA CYS A 42 22.80 0.72 -10.95
C CYS A 42 23.55 2.03 -10.67
N TYR A 43 24.60 2.28 -11.45
CA TYR A 43 25.27 3.59 -11.50
C TYR A 43 24.54 4.50 -12.48
N GLY A 44 24.07 5.66 -12.02
CA GLY A 44 23.35 6.62 -12.84
C GLY A 44 24.24 7.79 -13.27
N SER A 45 24.29 8.07 -14.57
CA SER A 45 24.78 9.35 -15.09
C SER A 45 23.64 10.11 -15.79
N SER A 46 23.86 11.40 -16.06
CA SER A 46 22.81 12.25 -16.64
C SER A 46 23.35 13.23 -17.70
N VAL A 47 22.54 13.45 -18.73
CA VAL A 47 22.67 14.55 -19.70
C VAL A 47 21.43 15.42 -19.59
N LEU A 48 21.63 16.72 -19.38
CA LEU A 48 20.53 17.66 -19.18
C LEU A 48 20.09 18.29 -20.50
N THR A 49 18.79 18.22 -20.80
CA THR A 49 18.16 18.86 -21.97
C THR A 49 17.53 20.21 -21.63
N GLY A 50 17.24 20.45 -20.34
CA GLY A 50 16.68 21.70 -19.86
C GLY A 50 16.61 21.75 -18.35
N LEU A 51 16.43 22.95 -17.81
CA LEU A 51 16.20 23.19 -16.39
C LEU A 51 14.78 23.72 -16.22
N THR A 52 13.98 23.11 -15.36
CA THR A 52 12.68 23.68 -14.98
C THR A 52 12.77 24.33 -13.60
N ALA A 53 12.33 25.58 -13.50
CA ALA A 53 11.91 26.14 -12.22
C ALA A 53 10.52 25.55 -11.95
N GLN A 54 10.47 24.51 -11.13
CA GLN A 54 9.28 23.68 -10.92
C GLN A 54 9.19 23.26 -9.45
N ASN A 55 7.96 23.09 -8.98
CA ASN A 55 7.64 22.49 -7.69
C ASN A 55 6.33 21.68 -7.80
N THR A 56 5.80 21.19 -6.68
CA THR A 56 4.57 20.38 -6.63
C THR A 56 3.33 21.07 -7.21
N GLN A 57 3.36 22.38 -7.41
CA GLN A 57 2.26 23.18 -7.98
C GLN A 57 2.39 23.40 -9.49
N GLY A 58 3.43 22.86 -10.13
CA GLY A 58 3.63 22.95 -11.58
C GLY A 58 4.95 23.63 -11.98
N VAL A 59 5.09 23.90 -13.28
CA VAL A 59 6.26 24.54 -13.90
C VAL A 59 6.08 26.06 -13.95
N GLN A 60 7.07 26.82 -13.48
CA GLN A 60 7.07 28.29 -13.51
C GLN A 60 7.95 28.86 -14.63
N ALA A 61 9.05 28.17 -14.97
CA ALA A 61 9.93 28.57 -16.07
C ALA A 61 10.70 27.37 -16.62
N VAL A 62 11.10 27.45 -17.88
CA VAL A 62 11.95 26.46 -18.55
C VAL A 62 13.15 27.17 -19.17
N HIS A 63 14.36 26.70 -18.85
CA HIS A 63 15.59 27.09 -19.51
C HIS A 63 16.07 25.93 -20.39
N VAL A 64 16.07 26.15 -21.71
CA VAL A 64 16.49 25.14 -22.69
C VAL A 64 18.01 25.09 -22.76
N VAL A 65 18.60 23.90 -22.62
CA VAL A 65 20.04 23.71 -22.83
C VAL A 65 20.31 23.66 -24.34
N PRO A 66 21.30 24.41 -24.86
CA PRO A 66 21.63 24.36 -26.28
C PRO A 66 21.97 22.94 -26.76
N ALA A 67 21.45 22.53 -27.92
CA ALA A 67 21.63 21.17 -28.45
C ALA A 67 23.11 20.76 -28.60
N GLU A 68 23.97 21.71 -28.99
CA GLU A 68 25.43 21.50 -29.05
C GLU A 68 26.04 21.11 -27.69
N PHE A 69 25.55 21.70 -26.60
CA PHE A 69 26.02 21.39 -25.25
C PHE A 69 25.42 20.07 -24.74
N VAL A 70 24.20 19.72 -25.17
CA VAL A 70 23.63 18.37 -24.94
C VAL A 70 24.54 17.29 -25.57
N VAL A 71 25.01 17.51 -26.81
CA VAL A 71 25.93 16.60 -27.48
C VAL A 71 27.29 16.55 -26.78
N GLN A 72 27.84 17.68 -26.31
CA GLN A 72 29.09 17.69 -25.55
C GLN A 72 28.98 16.90 -24.23
N GLN A 73 27.85 17.00 -23.53
CA GLN A 73 27.59 16.17 -22.34
C GLN A 73 27.54 14.68 -22.70
N LEU A 74 26.87 14.31 -23.81
CA LEU A 74 26.84 12.93 -24.31
C LEU A 74 28.24 12.41 -24.60
N GLN A 75 29.03 13.16 -25.38
CA GLN A 75 30.42 12.82 -25.69
C GLN A 75 31.24 12.60 -24.42
N SER A 76 31.12 13.50 -23.45
CA SER A 76 31.85 13.40 -22.17
C SER A 76 31.52 12.11 -21.40
N VAL A 77 30.27 11.63 -21.45
CA VAL A 77 29.87 10.38 -20.79
C VAL A 77 30.33 9.16 -21.59
N PHE A 78 30.04 9.13 -22.90
CA PHE A 78 30.32 7.97 -23.75
C PHE A 78 31.81 7.74 -24.02
N GLU A 79 32.65 8.78 -23.98
CA GLU A 79 34.10 8.65 -24.19
C GLU A 79 34.83 8.06 -22.98
N ASP A 80 34.28 8.20 -21.76
CA ASP A 80 34.88 7.68 -20.53
C ASP A 80 34.35 6.27 -20.21
N GLU A 81 33.04 6.16 -19.92
CA GLU A 81 32.36 4.88 -19.62
C GLU A 81 31.03 4.83 -20.38
N PRO A 82 30.95 4.06 -21.49
CA PRO A 82 29.71 3.92 -22.25
C PRO A 82 28.59 3.26 -21.43
N PRO A 83 27.38 3.84 -21.36
CA PRO A 83 26.27 3.24 -20.63
C PRO A 83 25.77 1.97 -21.30
N LEU A 84 25.31 1.00 -20.49
CA LEU A 84 24.63 -0.20 -20.98
C LEU A 84 23.23 0.11 -21.49
N VAL A 85 22.56 1.06 -20.82
CA VAL A 85 21.18 1.47 -21.11
C VAL A 85 21.08 2.98 -21.10
N VAL A 86 20.38 3.54 -22.08
CA VAL A 86 20.03 4.96 -22.15
C VAL A 86 18.52 5.11 -21.95
N LYS A 87 18.13 5.92 -20.97
CA LYS A 87 16.75 6.34 -20.77
C LYS A 87 16.59 7.79 -21.22
N ILE A 88 15.62 8.05 -22.08
CA ILE A 88 15.30 9.39 -22.59
C ILE A 88 13.97 9.80 -21.98
N GLY A 89 13.94 10.97 -21.33
CA GLY A 89 12.73 11.57 -20.75
C GLY A 89 12.32 12.84 -21.50
N MET A 90 11.98 13.89 -20.74
CA MET A 90 11.59 15.18 -21.31
C MET A 90 12.69 15.77 -22.19
N LEU A 91 12.35 16.02 -23.45
CA LEU A 91 13.15 16.79 -24.40
C LEU A 91 12.54 18.20 -24.50
N THR A 92 13.36 19.20 -24.76
CA THR A 92 12.98 20.62 -24.64
C THR A 92 12.93 21.36 -25.97
N SER A 93 13.52 20.80 -27.03
CA SER A 93 13.55 21.45 -28.35
C SER A 93 13.64 20.45 -29.51
N PRO A 94 13.09 20.80 -30.70
CA PRO A 94 13.24 20.01 -31.93
C PRO A 94 14.70 19.78 -32.36
N GLU A 95 15.58 20.75 -32.09
CA GLU A 95 17.02 20.70 -32.38
C GLU A 95 17.70 19.66 -31.50
N THR A 96 17.34 19.61 -30.21
CA THR A 96 17.85 18.61 -29.26
C THR A 96 17.44 17.19 -29.69
N ILE A 97 16.18 17.02 -30.14
CA ILE A 97 15.70 15.73 -30.65
C ILE A 97 16.50 15.29 -31.88
N SER A 98 16.75 16.21 -32.81
CA SER A 98 17.50 15.93 -34.04
C SER A 98 18.95 15.57 -33.73
N ALA A 99 19.62 16.36 -32.90
CA ALA A 99 21.00 16.11 -32.48
C ALA A 99 21.16 14.78 -31.73
N LEU A 100 20.19 14.43 -30.87
CA LEU A 100 20.19 13.15 -30.17
C LEU A 100 20.02 11.98 -31.14
N GLY A 101 19.08 12.08 -32.09
CA GLY A 101 18.89 11.06 -33.14
C GLY A 101 20.15 10.85 -33.97
N GLU A 102 20.77 11.93 -34.43
CA GLU A 102 22.03 11.89 -35.18
C GLU A 102 23.17 11.25 -34.36
N TYR A 103 23.34 11.67 -33.10
CA TYR A 103 24.36 11.11 -32.22
C TYR A 103 24.16 9.60 -32.00
N LEU A 104 22.94 9.18 -31.65
CA LEU A 104 22.62 7.75 -31.44
C LEU A 104 22.81 6.93 -32.72
N SER A 105 22.53 7.50 -33.89
CA SER A 105 22.75 6.84 -35.18
C SER A 105 24.23 6.67 -35.53
N SER A 106 25.09 7.53 -34.99
CA SER A 106 26.54 7.52 -35.25
C SER A 106 27.32 6.57 -34.35
N LEU A 107 26.71 6.07 -33.27
CA LEU A 107 27.36 5.19 -32.33
C LEU A 107 27.68 3.83 -32.99
N PRO A 108 28.92 3.31 -32.83
CA PRO A 108 29.30 2.01 -33.40
C PRO A 108 28.52 0.85 -32.75
N HIS A 109 28.22 0.98 -31.46
CA HIS A 109 27.40 0.07 -30.70
C HIS A 109 26.34 0.88 -29.96
N ARG A 110 25.08 0.73 -30.36
CA ARG A 110 23.97 1.42 -29.72
C ARG A 110 23.58 0.69 -28.43
N PRO A 111 23.56 1.38 -27.28
CA PRO A 111 23.04 0.80 -26.04
C PRO A 111 21.53 0.53 -26.17
N LEU A 112 20.98 -0.25 -25.25
CA LEU A 112 19.52 -0.38 -25.16
C LEU A 112 18.92 0.99 -24.87
N THR A 113 18.01 1.47 -25.71
CA THR A 113 17.44 2.81 -25.57
C THR A 113 15.95 2.74 -25.21
N ILE A 114 15.57 3.42 -24.13
CA ILE A 114 14.20 3.52 -23.63
C ILE A 114 13.75 4.97 -23.72
N LEU A 115 12.59 5.20 -24.33
CA LEU A 115 11.98 6.52 -24.46
C LEU A 115 10.70 6.60 -23.63
N ASP A 116 10.67 7.51 -22.67
CA ASP A 116 9.44 8.02 -22.06
C ASP A 116 9.05 9.30 -22.82
N PRO A 117 8.07 9.26 -23.73
CA PRO A 117 7.78 10.35 -24.65
C PRO A 117 7.00 11.47 -23.94
N VAL A 118 7.64 12.16 -23.00
CA VAL A 118 7.03 13.21 -22.19
C VAL A 118 6.66 14.40 -23.08
N MET A 119 5.38 14.52 -23.43
CA MET A 119 4.85 15.61 -24.25
C MET A 119 4.08 16.66 -23.43
N ILE A 120 3.50 16.24 -22.30
CA ILE A 120 2.65 17.06 -21.44
C ILE A 120 3.10 16.85 -20.00
N SER A 121 3.29 17.94 -19.25
CA SER A 121 3.58 17.84 -17.81
C SER A 121 2.38 17.26 -17.05
N THR A 122 2.61 16.69 -15.87
CA THR A 122 1.54 16.23 -14.96
C THR A 122 0.58 17.37 -14.58
N SER A 123 1.03 18.63 -14.65
CA SER A 123 0.23 19.85 -14.46
C SER A 123 -0.51 20.33 -15.72
N GLY A 124 -0.47 19.57 -16.83
CA GLY A 124 -1.17 19.89 -18.08
C GLY A 124 -0.46 20.89 -19.00
N HIS A 125 0.70 21.42 -18.61
CA HIS A 125 1.50 22.30 -19.47
C HIS A 125 2.10 21.51 -20.63
N THR A 126 1.84 21.92 -21.87
CA THR A 126 2.49 21.39 -23.07
C THR A 126 3.98 21.67 -23.01
N LEU A 127 4.82 20.63 -23.06
CA LEU A 127 6.27 20.77 -22.93
C LEU A 127 6.98 20.82 -24.28
N LEU A 128 6.32 20.34 -25.34
CA LEU A 128 6.87 20.24 -26.68
C LEU A 128 5.92 20.84 -27.74
N PRO A 129 6.41 21.66 -28.68
CA PRO A 129 5.63 22.11 -29.82
C PRO A 129 5.34 20.94 -30.78
N ASP A 130 4.30 21.03 -31.61
CA ASP A 130 3.89 19.92 -32.51
C ASP A 130 5.01 19.46 -33.46
N GLN A 131 5.90 20.37 -33.86
CA GLN A 131 7.09 20.04 -34.67
C GLN A 131 8.04 19.04 -33.97
N ALA A 132 8.07 19.03 -32.63
CA ALA A 132 8.88 18.08 -31.88
C ALA A 132 8.36 16.64 -31.98
N ILE A 133 7.05 16.44 -32.13
CA ILE A 133 6.46 15.09 -32.29
C ILE A 133 6.92 14.49 -33.62
N ALA A 134 6.88 15.27 -34.70
CA ALA A 134 7.38 14.83 -36.00
C ALA A 134 8.87 14.43 -35.95
N ASN A 135 9.68 15.17 -35.20
CA ASN A 135 11.10 14.84 -35.00
C ASN A 135 11.28 13.59 -34.12
N ILE A 136 10.50 13.41 -33.06
CA ILE A 136 10.54 12.17 -32.25
C ILE A 136 10.27 10.97 -33.16
N THR A 137 9.21 11.03 -33.97
CA THR A 137 8.81 9.91 -34.83
C THR A 137 9.83 9.63 -35.94
N SER A 138 10.34 10.66 -36.61
CA SER A 138 11.21 10.48 -37.78
C SER A 138 12.70 10.33 -37.45
N ARG A 139 13.18 10.91 -36.33
CA ARG A 139 14.61 10.98 -36.00
C ARG A 139 15.00 10.18 -34.77
N LEU A 140 14.10 9.99 -33.80
CA LEU A 140 14.45 9.34 -32.54
C LEU A 140 13.93 7.90 -32.43
N LEU A 141 12.65 7.66 -32.71
CA LEU A 141 12.03 6.33 -32.63
C LEU A 141 12.76 5.23 -33.43
N PRO A 142 13.39 5.49 -34.59
CA PRO A 142 14.19 4.47 -35.28
C PRO A 142 15.37 3.91 -34.47
N HIS A 143 15.78 4.61 -33.41
CA HIS A 143 16.92 4.28 -32.55
C HIS A 143 16.51 3.94 -31.11
N VAL A 144 15.23 3.60 -30.91
CA VAL A 144 14.64 3.29 -29.59
C VAL A 144 14.16 1.84 -29.57
N ASP A 145 14.48 1.12 -28.50
CA ASP A 145 14.05 -0.27 -28.29
C ASP A 145 12.76 -0.38 -27.49
N TRP A 146 12.58 0.51 -26.50
CA TRP A 146 11.40 0.59 -25.64
C TRP A 146 10.74 1.97 -25.70
N VAL A 147 9.41 2.01 -25.77
CA VAL A 147 8.64 3.25 -25.58
C VAL A 147 7.60 3.07 -24.49
N THR A 148 7.44 4.04 -23.60
CA THR A 148 6.50 3.94 -22.47
C THR A 148 5.45 5.05 -22.49
N PRO A 149 4.58 5.16 -23.53
CA PRO A 149 3.61 6.26 -23.61
C PRO A 149 2.44 6.05 -22.64
N ASN A 150 1.89 7.14 -22.09
CA ASN A 150 0.53 7.12 -21.55
C ASN A 150 -0.51 7.24 -22.68
N ILE A 151 -1.80 7.10 -22.37
CA ILE A 151 -2.89 7.17 -23.37
C ILE A 151 -2.82 8.46 -24.24
N PRO A 152 -2.74 9.69 -23.70
CA PRO A 152 -2.60 10.89 -24.52
C PRO A 152 -1.35 10.92 -25.42
N GLU A 153 -0.20 10.50 -24.90
CA GLU A 153 1.06 10.43 -25.64
C GLU A 153 0.97 9.41 -26.79
N ALA A 154 0.36 8.26 -26.51
CA ALA A 154 0.10 7.20 -27.47
C ALA A 154 -0.77 7.68 -28.64
N GLN A 155 -1.90 8.33 -28.34
CA GLN A 155 -2.78 8.93 -29.36
C GLN A 155 -2.02 9.91 -30.24
N ARG A 156 -1.14 10.73 -29.66
CA ARG A 156 -0.30 11.69 -30.40
C ARG A 156 0.72 10.99 -31.30
N LEU A 157 1.37 9.92 -30.83
CA LEU A 157 2.34 9.15 -31.61
C LEU A 157 1.73 8.52 -32.87
N VAL A 158 0.48 8.08 -32.80
CA VAL A 158 -0.22 7.45 -33.94
C VAL A 158 -1.21 8.38 -34.65
N SER A 159 -1.28 9.65 -34.24
CA SER A 159 -2.23 10.64 -34.77
C SER A 159 -3.70 10.19 -34.70
N SER A 160 -4.05 9.42 -33.66
CA SER A 160 -5.40 8.93 -33.42
C SER A 160 -6.21 9.94 -32.61
N SER A 161 -7.42 10.24 -33.07
CA SER A 161 -8.38 11.12 -32.39
C SER A 161 -9.48 10.36 -31.65
N SER A 162 -9.43 9.03 -31.66
CA SER A 162 -10.44 8.17 -31.04
C SER A 162 -10.38 8.31 -29.51
N PRO A 163 -11.50 8.62 -28.82
CA PRO A 163 -11.51 8.66 -27.36
C PRO A 163 -11.23 7.27 -26.79
N VAL A 164 -10.50 7.21 -25.66
CA VAL A 164 -10.21 5.97 -24.95
C VAL A 164 -10.89 6.03 -23.59
N SER A 165 -12.03 5.33 -23.46
CA SER A 165 -12.84 5.31 -22.23
C SER A 165 -13.14 3.91 -21.73
N THR A 166 -12.81 2.87 -22.50
CA THR A 166 -13.00 1.47 -22.12
C THR A 166 -11.71 0.66 -22.29
N LEU A 167 -11.66 -0.53 -21.66
CA LEU A 167 -10.58 -1.49 -21.88
C LEU A 167 -10.47 -1.90 -23.36
N ALA A 168 -11.59 -2.02 -24.08
CA ALA A 168 -11.59 -2.34 -25.50
C ALA A 168 -10.91 -1.25 -26.34
N ASP A 169 -11.15 0.03 -26.01
CA ASP A 169 -10.50 1.16 -26.69
C ASP A 169 -9.00 1.17 -26.43
N LEU A 170 -8.59 0.88 -25.18
CA LEU A 170 -7.17 0.77 -24.81
C LEU A 170 -6.47 -0.33 -25.61
N LEU A 171 -7.12 -1.49 -25.76
CA LEU A 171 -6.61 -2.60 -26.57
C LEU A 171 -6.58 -2.27 -28.07
N SER A 172 -7.54 -1.49 -28.58
CA SER A 172 -7.50 -0.99 -29.97
C SER A 172 -6.31 -0.07 -30.19
N LEU A 173 -6.13 0.91 -29.29
CA LEU A 173 -5.00 1.82 -29.34
C LEU A 173 -3.66 1.08 -29.22
N ALA A 174 -3.57 0.04 -28.38
CA ALA A 174 -2.38 -0.81 -28.29
C ALA A 174 -2.02 -1.47 -29.63
N ARG A 175 -3.02 -1.91 -30.41
CA ARG A 175 -2.79 -2.47 -31.76
C ARG A 175 -2.36 -1.41 -32.76
N GLU A 176 -2.99 -0.24 -32.76
CA GLU A 176 -2.59 0.89 -33.62
C GLU A 176 -1.13 1.28 -33.38
N ILE A 177 -0.72 1.38 -32.11
CA ILE A 177 0.65 1.70 -31.72
C ILE A 177 1.63 0.63 -32.16
N ARG A 178 1.29 -0.66 -31.99
CA ARG A 178 2.14 -1.78 -32.41
C ARG A 178 2.53 -1.67 -33.88
N ASP A 179 1.59 -1.25 -34.72
CA ASP A 179 1.76 -1.21 -36.17
C ASP A 179 2.49 0.07 -36.62
N ALA A 180 2.24 1.19 -35.95
CA ALA A 180 2.78 2.51 -36.32
C ALA A 180 4.16 2.84 -35.70
N VAL A 181 4.46 2.34 -34.50
CA VAL A 181 5.70 2.69 -33.77
C VAL A 181 6.79 1.65 -34.06
N PRO A 182 8.01 2.07 -34.46
CA PRO A 182 9.08 1.14 -34.87
C PRO A 182 9.72 0.35 -33.72
N ALA A 183 9.53 0.79 -32.47
CA ALA A 183 10.12 0.15 -31.30
C ALA A 183 9.70 -1.31 -31.15
N LYS A 184 10.61 -2.14 -30.63
CA LYS A 184 10.39 -3.59 -30.44
C LYS A 184 9.45 -3.87 -29.28
N THR A 185 9.49 -3.03 -28.26
CA THR A 185 8.72 -3.20 -27.03
C THR A 185 8.06 -1.87 -26.65
N ILE A 186 6.78 -1.93 -26.32
CA ILE A 186 6.01 -0.74 -25.95
C ILE A 186 5.19 -1.06 -24.72
N LEU A 187 5.26 -0.21 -23.70
CA LEU A 187 4.40 -0.29 -22.52
C LEU A 187 3.40 0.86 -22.55
N LEU A 188 2.18 0.57 -23.01
CA LEU A 188 1.09 1.52 -23.01
C LEU A 188 0.49 1.61 -21.60
N LYS A 189 0.71 2.76 -20.94
CA LYS A 189 0.27 3.00 -19.57
C LYS A 189 -1.21 3.38 -19.56
N GLY A 190 -2.07 2.59 -18.91
CA GLY A 190 -3.51 2.86 -18.81
C GLY A 190 -3.85 4.01 -17.87
N GLY A 191 -2.98 4.27 -16.91
CA GLY A 191 -3.03 5.47 -16.06
C GLY A 191 -4.33 5.60 -15.27
N HIS A 192 -5.21 6.50 -15.71
CA HIS A 192 -6.45 6.86 -15.02
C HIS A 192 -7.70 6.16 -15.53
N LEU A 193 -7.59 5.31 -16.56
CA LEU A 193 -8.70 4.50 -17.06
C LEU A 193 -9.11 3.49 -15.98
N GLY A 194 -10.25 3.74 -15.32
CA GLY A 194 -10.82 2.83 -14.34
C GLY A 194 -11.43 1.61 -15.03
N VAL A 195 -10.95 0.42 -14.70
CA VAL A 195 -11.43 -0.85 -15.28
C VAL A 195 -11.98 -1.73 -14.16
N THR A 196 -13.07 -2.46 -14.39
CA THR A 196 -13.60 -3.42 -13.40
C THR A 196 -13.03 -4.82 -13.63
N ARG A 197 -13.06 -5.66 -12.58
CA ARG A 197 -12.61 -7.05 -12.68
C ARG A 197 -13.41 -7.85 -13.71
N GLU A 198 -14.71 -7.60 -13.83
CA GLU A 198 -15.58 -8.23 -14.83
C GLU A 198 -15.13 -7.89 -16.25
N GLN A 199 -14.70 -6.64 -16.49
CA GLN A 199 -14.20 -6.22 -17.81
C GLN A 199 -12.87 -6.90 -18.15
N VAL A 200 -11.96 -7.06 -17.19
CA VAL A 200 -10.71 -7.81 -17.39
C VAL A 200 -11.00 -9.29 -17.62
N ASN A 201 -11.90 -9.89 -16.83
CA ASN A 201 -12.29 -11.30 -16.98
C ASN A 201 -12.99 -11.57 -18.32
N ALA A 202 -13.73 -10.60 -18.87
CA ALA A 202 -14.40 -10.74 -20.17
C ALA A 202 -13.40 -10.88 -21.34
N VAL A 203 -12.15 -10.44 -21.16
CA VAL A 203 -11.07 -10.62 -22.13
C VAL A 203 -10.04 -11.67 -21.69
N ALA A 204 -10.24 -12.31 -20.53
CA ALA A 204 -9.38 -13.36 -20.05
C ALA A 204 -9.40 -14.56 -21.01
N GLY A 205 -8.22 -15.04 -21.40
CA GLY A 205 -8.05 -16.09 -22.41
C GLY A 205 -7.82 -15.59 -23.85
N GLN A 206 -8.04 -14.31 -24.13
CA GLN A 206 -7.58 -13.67 -25.39
C GLN A 206 -6.21 -12.99 -25.23
N TYR A 207 -5.81 -12.72 -23.99
CA TYR A 207 -4.57 -12.05 -23.64
C TYR A 207 -4.00 -12.70 -22.38
N ASP A 208 -2.67 -12.66 -22.24
CA ASP A 208 -1.97 -13.05 -21.03
C ASP A 208 -2.15 -11.95 -19.98
N ALA A 209 -2.96 -12.19 -18.94
CA ALA A 209 -3.24 -11.23 -17.89
C ALA A 209 -2.50 -11.61 -16.59
N VAL A 210 -1.59 -10.74 -16.16
CA VAL A 210 -0.85 -10.85 -14.92
C VAL A 210 -1.54 -10.02 -13.85
N TRP A 211 -2.05 -10.69 -12.82
CA TRP A 211 -2.65 -10.09 -11.63
C TRP A 211 -1.60 -9.88 -10.54
N GLU A 212 -1.76 -8.82 -9.75
CA GLU A 212 -0.94 -8.61 -8.56
C GLU A 212 -1.32 -9.57 -7.41
N GLU A 213 -0.34 -9.95 -6.58
CA GLU A 213 -0.52 -10.83 -5.43
C GLU A 213 -1.49 -10.23 -4.38
N GLY A 214 -2.32 -11.07 -3.75
CA GLY A 214 -3.23 -10.70 -2.66
C GLY A 214 -4.66 -10.36 -3.09
N ASP A 215 -5.07 -10.74 -4.30
CA ASP A 215 -6.33 -10.32 -4.93
C ASP A 215 -7.33 -11.47 -5.14
N GLU A 216 -7.21 -12.55 -4.35
CA GLU A 216 -7.99 -13.79 -4.55
C GLU A 216 -9.28 -13.94 -3.70
N GLU A 217 -9.55 -13.20 -2.61
CA GLU A 217 -10.79 -13.48 -1.85
C GLU A 217 -11.54 -12.26 -1.28
N GLU A 218 -12.87 -12.32 -1.41
CA GLU A 218 -13.90 -11.40 -0.90
C GLU A 218 -14.00 -11.33 0.64
N GLU A 219 -13.09 -11.93 1.40
CA GLU A 219 -13.22 -12.06 2.84
C GLU A 219 -12.62 -10.88 3.62
N THR A 220 -13.11 -9.66 3.37
CA THR A 220 -12.81 -8.55 4.30
C THR A 220 -13.57 -8.70 5.62
N VAL A 221 -12.83 -8.56 6.72
CA VAL A 221 -13.29 -8.51 8.12
C VAL A 221 -14.30 -7.36 8.31
N GLU A 222 -15.36 -7.56 9.12
CA GLU A 222 -16.52 -6.64 9.20
C GLU A 222 -16.17 -5.26 9.74
N ILE A 223 -15.19 -5.15 10.63
CA ILE A 223 -14.71 -3.90 11.22
C ILE A 223 -14.07 -3.01 10.15
N LEU A 224 -13.42 -3.62 9.16
CA LEU A 224 -12.91 -2.95 7.97
C LEU A 224 -14.04 -2.66 6.95
N SER A 225 -15.19 -3.33 7.05
CA SER A 225 -16.36 -3.16 6.17
C SER A 225 -17.32 -2.05 6.68
N LEU A 226 -17.47 -1.90 8.00
CA LEU A 226 -18.34 -0.92 8.63
C LEU A 226 -17.73 0.47 8.72
N TYR A 227 -16.42 0.61 8.84
CA TYR A 227 -15.78 1.92 8.69
C TYR A 227 -16.01 2.49 7.27
N ARG A 228 -15.87 1.65 6.23
CA ARG A 228 -16.17 2.05 4.84
C ARG A 228 -17.60 2.55 4.67
N ARG A 229 -18.56 1.94 5.37
CA ARG A 229 -19.98 2.36 5.38
C ARG A 229 -20.24 3.63 6.21
N HIS A 230 -19.55 3.81 7.33
CA HIS A 230 -19.71 4.98 8.22
C HIS A 230 -19.13 6.27 7.61
N VAL A 231 -18.12 6.16 6.74
CA VAL A 231 -17.46 7.31 6.08
C VAL A 231 -17.91 7.51 4.62
N ALA A 232 -18.96 6.79 4.18
CA ALA A 232 -19.46 6.84 2.79
C ALA A 232 -18.37 6.62 1.72
N VAL A 233 -17.35 5.83 2.05
CA VAL A 233 -16.26 5.51 1.13
C VAL A 233 -16.76 4.40 0.21
N GLN A 234 -17.07 4.76 -1.04
CA GLN A 234 -17.30 3.75 -2.07
C GLN A 234 -16.05 2.88 -2.21
N PRO A 235 -16.17 1.54 -2.31
CA PRO A 235 -15.01 0.72 -2.62
C PRO A 235 -14.49 1.15 -4.00
N ALA A 236 -13.24 1.61 -4.12
CA ALA A 236 -12.60 1.66 -5.43
C ALA A 236 -12.42 0.23 -5.91
N ARG A 237 -13.38 -0.21 -6.72
CA ARG A 237 -13.28 -1.39 -7.58
C ARG A 237 -12.61 -1.05 -8.91
N GLU A 238 -11.93 0.09 -8.98
CA GLU A 238 -11.20 0.52 -10.17
C GLU A 238 -9.80 -0.10 -10.18
N LEU A 239 -9.58 -0.93 -11.19
CA LEU A 239 -8.29 -1.47 -11.58
C LEU A 239 -7.65 -0.52 -12.60
N VAL A 240 -6.32 -0.53 -12.64
CA VAL A 240 -5.50 0.05 -13.70
C VAL A 240 -4.93 -1.10 -14.51
N VAL A 241 -4.97 -0.95 -15.84
CA VAL A 241 -4.42 -1.93 -16.77
C VAL A 241 -3.34 -1.28 -17.62
N ASP A 242 -2.11 -1.77 -17.50
CA ASP A 242 -1.02 -1.42 -18.41
C ASP A 242 -0.84 -2.53 -19.44
N VAL A 243 -0.59 -2.16 -20.71
CA VAL A 243 -0.51 -3.11 -21.83
C VAL A 243 0.92 -3.17 -22.35
N LEU A 244 1.57 -4.32 -22.17
CA LEU A 244 2.85 -4.61 -22.79
C LEU A 244 2.64 -5.17 -24.20
N ILE A 245 3.28 -4.53 -25.16
CA ILE A 245 3.20 -4.81 -26.58
C ILE A 245 4.60 -5.24 -27.03
N GLN A 246 4.72 -6.47 -27.53
CA GLN A 246 5.94 -6.98 -28.15
C GLN A 246 5.66 -7.34 -29.61
N ARG A 247 6.54 -6.93 -30.52
CA ARG A 247 6.37 -7.23 -31.95
C ARG A 247 6.41 -8.74 -32.19
N GLY A 248 5.32 -9.29 -32.72
CA GLY A 248 5.19 -10.70 -33.04
C GLY A 248 4.55 -11.55 -31.93
N ASP A 249 4.32 -10.97 -30.74
CA ASP A 249 3.70 -11.66 -29.61
C ASP A 249 2.27 -11.13 -29.36
N GLU A 250 1.52 -11.88 -28.55
CA GLU A 250 0.22 -11.44 -28.03
C GLU A 250 0.39 -10.28 -27.03
N LEU A 251 -0.66 -9.46 -26.87
CA LEU A 251 -0.66 -8.39 -25.89
C LEU A 251 -0.69 -8.99 -24.48
N LYS A 252 0.14 -8.44 -23.58
CA LYS A 252 0.18 -8.85 -22.17
C LYS A 252 -0.37 -7.74 -21.29
N LEU A 253 -1.28 -8.07 -20.39
CA LEU A 253 -1.97 -7.13 -19.51
C LEU A 253 -1.40 -7.21 -18.11
N PHE A 254 -1.04 -6.08 -17.52
CA PHE A 254 -0.67 -5.96 -16.12
C PHE A 254 -1.79 -5.27 -15.37
N VAL A 255 -2.41 -5.99 -14.43
CA VAL A 255 -3.65 -5.59 -13.77
C VAL A 255 -3.39 -5.36 -12.29
N GLY A 256 -3.60 -4.13 -11.83
CA GLY A 256 -3.38 -3.75 -10.43
C GLY A 256 -4.47 -2.82 -9.91
N LYS A 257 -4.62 -2.74 -8.59
CA LYS A 257 -5.56 -1.81 -7.94
C LYS A 257 -5.16 -0.36 -8.21
N LYS A 258 -6.12 0.52 -8.53
CA LYS A 258 -5.83 1.96 -8.57
C LYS A 258 -5.45 2.45 -7.17
N LEU A 259 -4.23 2.96 -7.01
CA LEU A 259 -3.78 3.54 -5.75
C LEU A 259 -4.28 4.97 -5.65
N GLU A 260 -4.97 5.29 -4.57
CA GLU A 260 -5.30 6.67 -4.24
C GLU A 260 -4.09 7.35 -3.60
N SER A 261 -3.53 8.33 -4.31
CA SER A 261 -2.43 9.14 -3.80
C SER A 261 -2.43 10.49 -4.50
N THR A 262 -2.17 11.56 -3.73
CA THR A 262 -1.86 12.88 -4.29
C THR A 262 -0.40 12.98 -4.75
N SER A 263 0.42 11.97 -4.45
CA SER A 263 1.85 11.95 -4.72
C SER A 263 2.17 11.06 -5.92
N THR A 264 1.77 11.53 -7.09
CA THR A 264 1.93 10.86 -8.39
C THR A 264 2.83 11.64 -9.36
N HIS A 265 3.48 12.72 -8.88
CA HIS A 265 4.41 13.49 -9.69
C HIS A 265 5.67 12.67 -9.96
N GLY A 266 5.98 12.44 -11.23
CA GLY A 266 7.14 11.65 -11.67
C GLY A 266 6.90 10.15 -11.87
N THR A 267 5.66 9.66 -11.83
CA THR A 267 5.33 8.23 -12.07
C THR A 267 5.91 7.70 -13.38
N GLY A 268 5.76 8.44 -14.49
CA GLY A 268 6.27 8.02 -15.80
C GLY A 268 7.81 7.94 -15.86
N CYS A 269 8.49 8.95 -15.32
CA CYS A 269 9.95 8.99 -15.25
C CYS A 269 10.49 7.85 -14.36
N THR A 270 9.82 7.60 -13.24
CA THR A 270 10.16 6.49 -12.32
C THR A 270 10.00 5.14 -13.00
N LEU A 271 8.86 4.88 -13.65
CA LEU A 271 8.59 3.60 -14.31
C LEU A 271 9.58 3.30 -15.43
N SER A 272 9.81 4.26 -16.33
CA SER A 272 10.76 4.10 -17.44
C SER A 272 12.21 3.95 -16.96
N SER A 273 12.61 4.65 -15.90
CA SER A 273 13.92 4.46 -15.26
C SER A 273 14.05 3.14 -14.51
N ALA A 274 12.95 2.60 -13.96
CA ALA A 274 12.94 1.27 -13.37
C ALA A 274 13.13 0.18 -14.44
N ILE A 275 12.46 0.30 -15.59
CA ILE A 275 12.67 -0.59 -16.74
C ILE A 275 14.13 -0.50 -17.21
N ALA A 276 14.69 0.71 -17.32
CA ALA A 276 16.09 0.90 -17.71
C ALA A 276 17.07 0.20 -16.77
N SER A 277 16.87 0.38 -15.47
CA SER A 277 17.75 -0.16 -14.43
C SER A 277 17.65 -1.68 -14.34
N LEU A 278 16.43 -2.23 -14.43
CA LEU A 278 16.21 -3.68 -14.45
C LEU A 278 16.79 -4.32 -15.72
N SER A 279 16.67 -3.66 -16.88
CA SER A 279 17.27 -4.12 -18.12
C SER A 279 18.80 -4.16 -18.05
N ALA A 280 19.41 -3.20 -17.34
CA ALA A 280 20.87 -3.15 -17.16
C ALA A 280 21.37 -4.17 -16.11
N SER A 281 20.65 -4.31 -14.99
CA SER A 281 21.09 -5.11 -13.84
C SER A 281 20.72 -6.59 -13.92
N ALA A 282 19.75 -6.96 -14.75
CA ALA A 282 19.24 -8.32 -14.88
C ALA A 282 19.09 -8.77 -16.34
N PRO A 283 20.21 -8.95 -17.08
CA PRO A 283 20.20 -9.23 -18.53
C PRO A 283 19.56 -10.57 -18.95
N GLY A 284 19.13 -11.40 -18.00
CA GLY A 284 18.41 -12.66 -18.25
C GLY A 284 16.89 -12.58 -18.07
N MET A 285 16.34 -11.44 -17.63
CA MET A 285 14.89 -11.28 -17.45
C MET A 285 14.21 -11.01 -18.78
N THR A 286 13.03 -11.61 -18.96
CA THR A 286 12.14 -11.29 -20.06
C THR A 286 11.57 -9.87 -19.92
N ASN A 287 11.14 -9.28 -21.02
CA ASN A 287 10.48 -7.97 -21.01
C ASN A 287 9.22 -7.95 -20.12
N GLY A 288 8.50 -9.07 -20.04
CA GLY A 288 7.36 -9.24 -19.13
C GLY A 288 7.77 -9.19 -17.65
N GLU A 289 8.86 -9.87 -17.26
CA GLU A 289 9.38 -9.82 -15.89
C GLU A 289 9.93 -8.45 -15.50
N ILE A 290 10.66 -7.80 -16.42
CA ILE A 290 11.14 -6.42 -16.25
C ILE A 290 9.95 -5.47 -16.03
N THR A 291 8.93 -5.58 -16.88
CA THR A 291 7.72 -4.76 -16.79
C THR A 291 7.01 -4.97 -15.45
N ARG A 292 6.78 -6.22 -15.05
CA ARG A 292 6.15 -6.56 -13.76
C ARG A 292 6.87 -5.90 -12.60
N ARG A 293 8.19 -6.10 -12.50
CA ARG A 293 9.01 -5.55 -11.40
C ARG A 293 9.07 -4.02 -11.42
N ALA A 294 9.09 -3.41 -12.61
CA ALA A 294 9.08 -1.96 -12.74
C ALA A 294 7.74 -1.35 -12.27
N ILE A 295 6.61 -2.00 -12.60
CA ILE A 295 5.27 -1.63 -12.14
C ILE A 295 5.19 -1.78 -10.61
N GLU A 296 5.63 -2.92 -10.06
CA GLU A 296 5.65 -3.18 -8.61
C GLU A 296 6.48 -2.14 -7.85
N TYR A 297 7.67 -1.82 -8.34
CA TYR A 297 8.53 -0.78 -7.77
C TYR A 297 7.84 0.59 -7.78
N THR A 298 7.27 0.99 -8.93
CA THR A 298 6.61 2.29 -9.08
C THR A 298 5.38 2.39 -8.19
N ARG A 299 4.58 1.33 -8.10
CA ARG A 299 3.39 1.27 -7.25
C ARG A 299 3.76 1.29 -5.77
N SER A 300 4.78 0.56 -5.36
CA SER A 300 5.29 0.61 -3.99
C SER A 300 5.80 2.01 -3.63
N ALA A 301 6.43 2.70 -4.57
CA ALA A 301 6.85 4.10 -4.41
C ALA A 301 5.66 5.07 -4.27
N ILE A 302 4.55 4.84 -4.97
CA ILE A 302 3.30 5.60 -4.80
C ILE A 302 2.65 5.27 -3.46
N ALA A 303 2.51 3.98 -3.14
CA ALA A 303 1.85 3.49 -1.93
C ALA A 303 2.56 3.96 -0.67
N THR A 304 3.89 4.11 -0.70
CA THR A 304 4.69 4.55 0.45
C THR A 304 5.08 6.03 0.40
N ALA A 305 4.52 6.80 -0.54
CA ALA A 305 4.78 8.24 -0.67
C ALA A 305 4.41 8.99 0.62
N PHE A 306 5.15 10.06 0.90
CA PHE A 306 4.89 10.96 2.03
C PHE A 306 4.33 12.29 1.52
N ALA A 307 3.54 12.96 2.35
CA ALA A 307 3.03 14.29 2.01
C ALA A 307 4.19 15.28 1.84
N PHE A 308 4.28 15.90 0.68
CA PHE A 308 5.31 16.88 0.36
C PHE A 308 4.78 17.97 -0.56
N GLY A 309 5.07 19.23 -0.22
CA GLY A 309 4.58 20.38 -0.96
C GLY A 309 3.10 20.67 -0.76
N LYS A 310 2.55 21.52 -1.63
CA LYS A 310 1.15 22.01 -1.58
C LYS A 310 0.30 21.55 -2.77
N GLY A 311 0.88 20.78 -3.69
CA GLY A 311 0.21 20.26 -4.89
C GLY A 311 0.45 18.76 -5.03
N HIS A 312 0.78 18.29 -6.24
CA HIS A 312 1.08 16.88 -6.47
C HIS A 312 2.50 16.54 -6.00
N GLY A 313 2.59 15.69 -4.97
CA GLY A 313 3.85 15.30 -4.35
C GLY A 313 4.66 14.28 -5.17
N PRO A 314 5.96 14.12 -4.89
CA PRO A 314 6.81 13.10 -5.49
C PRO A 314 6.54 11.70 -4.93
N LEU A 315 6.90 10.67 -5.68
CA LEU A 315 6.89 9.28 -5.21
C LEU A 315 8.00 9.04 -4.16
N ASN A 316 7.87 8.00 -3.32
CA ASN A 316 8.95 7.50 -2.49
C ASN A 316 9.90 6.59 -3.31
N HIS A 317 10.79 7.23 -4.07
CA HIS A 317 11.81 6.54 -4.89
C HIS A 317 12.75 5.68 -4.05
N SER A 318 12.88 5.95 -2.76
CA SER A 318 13.77 5.21 -1.88
C SER A 318 13.06 4.15 -1.07
N HIS A 319 11.80 3.79 -1.34
CA HIS A 319 11.01 2.85 -0.52
C HIS A 319 11.69 1.49 -0.28
N VAL A 320 12.59 1.06 -1.17
CA VAL A 320 13.42 -0.14 -1.00
C VAL A 320 14.45 -0.02 0.14
N ASN A 321 14.92 1.20 0.43
CA ASN A 321 15.90 1.54 1.48
C ASN A 321 15.26 2.28 2.66
N MET A 322 14.21 3.05 2.40
CA MET A 322 13.34 3.75 3.35
C MET A 322 12.06 2.94 3.46
N GLN A 323 12.17 1.75 4.04
CA GLN A 323 11.02 0.89 4.26
C GLN A 323 10.07 1.55 5.25
N ARG A 324 8.88 1.91 4.75
CA ARG A 324 7.76 2.22 5.63
C ARG A 324 7.05 0.91 5.91
N SER A 325 7.16 0.41 7.13
CA SER A 325 6.60 -0.89 7.51
C SER A 325 5.06 -0.93 7.38
N ILE A 326 4.41 0.24 7.42
CA ILE A 326 2.96 0.42 7.27
C ILE A 326 2.71 1.53 6.24
N PRO A 327 1.84 1.32 5.23
CA PRO A 327 1.48 2.36 4.27
C PRO A 327 0.74 3.53 4.95
N PRO A 328 0.75 4.75 4.38
CA PRO A 328 -0.06 5.85 4.88
C PRO A 328 -1.57 5.56 4.75
N PRO A 329 -2.41 6.16 5.60
CA PRO A 329 -3.86 6.11 5.45
C PRO A 329 -4.34 6.64 4.08
N THR A 330 -5.32 5.97 3.50
CA THR A 330 -6.05 6.40 2.28
C THR A 330 -7.56 6.43 2.57
N PRO A 331 -8.38 7.11 1.75
CA PRO A 331 -9.84 7.03 1.90
C PRO A 331 -10.36 5.57 1.94
N HIS A 332 -9.82 4.67 1.11
CA HIS A 332 -10.20 3.25 1.11
C HIS A 332 -9.60 2.38 2.22
N ASN A 333 -8.41 2.73 2.69
CA ASN A 333 -7.78 2.11 3.86
C ASN A 333 -7.29 3.18 4.84
N PRO A 334 -8.21 3.76 5.62
CA PRO A 334 -7.91 4.83 6.56
C PRO A 334 -7.19 4.33 7.81
N HIS A 335 -7.19 3.01 8.01
CA HIS A 335 -6.61 2.32 9.17
C HIS A 335 -5.62 1.24 8.72
N PRO A 336 -4.50 1.62 8.08
CA PRO A 336 -3.57 0.68 7.47
C PRO A 336 -2.89 -0.22 8.51
N PHE A 337 -2.67 0.25 9.73
CA PHE A 337 -2.05 -0.56 10.78
C PHE A 337 -3.00 -1.63 11.30
N THR A 338 -4.24 -1.27 11.58
CA THR A 338 -5.30 -2.19 12.02
C THR A 338 -5.59 -3.23 10.95
N SER A 339 -5.63 -2.79 9.68
CA SER A 339 -5.74 -3.69 8.53
C SER A 339 -4.59 -4.69 8.49
N HIS A 340 -3.34 -4.24 8.68
CA HIS A 340 -2.16 -5.11 8.77
C HIS A 340 -2.29 -6.12 9.91
N LEU A 341 -2.67 -5.69 11.12
CA LEU A 341 -2.82 -6.58 12.27
C LEU A 341 -3.83 -7.70 12.00
N VAL A 342 -4.99 -7.35 11.44
CA VAL A 342 -6.04 -8.32 11.10
C VAL A 342 -5.62 -9.26 9.97
N GLN A 343 -4.98 -8.73 8.93
CA GLN A 343 -4.56 -9.52 7.76
C GLN A 343 -3.32 -10.37 8.01
N SER A 344 -2.51 -10.03 9.01
CA SER A 344 -1.27 -10.73 9.32
C SER A 344 -1.46 -12.21 9.71
N ASP A 345 -2.63 -12.58 10.24
CA ASP A 345 -3.06 -13.98 10.44
C ASP A 345 -4.60 -14.05 10.48
N LEU A 346 -5.21 -14.06 9.30
CA LEU A 346 -6.67 -14.07 9.16
C LEU A 346 -7.34 -15.35 9.73
N PRO A 347 -6.77 -16.56 9.57
CA PRO A 347 -7.29 -17.77 10.24
C PRO A 347 -7.33 -17.64 11.77
N LEU A 348 -6.25 -17.15 12.39
CA LEU A 348 -6.22 -16.93 13.83
C LEU A 348 -7.27 -15.89 14.26
N TRP A 349 -7.35 -14.76 13.54
CA TRP A 349 -8.36 -13.73 13.80
C TRP A 349 -9.79 -14.28 13.75
N LYS A 350 -10.14 -15.03 12.68
CA LYS A 350 -11.46 -15.66 12.54
C LYS A 350 -11.76 -16.65 13.66
N SER A 351 -10.75 -17.40 14.13
CA SER A 351 -10.92 -18.36 15.22
C SER A 351 -11.35 -17.69 16.53
N TYR A 352 -11.00 -16.41 16.72
CA TYR A 352 -11.46 -15.59 17.84
C TYR A 352 -12.85 -14.98 17.57
N VAL A 353 -12.99 -14.18 16.51
CA VAL A 353 -14.19 -13.34 16.32
C VAL A 353 -15.41 -14.11 15.77
N ARG A 354 -15.22 -15.36 15.35
CA ARG A 354 -16.27 -16.28 14.93
C ARG A 354 -16.19 -17.61 15.69
N HIS A 355 -15.70 -17.56 16.93
CA HIS A 355 -15.59 -18.74 17.79
C HIS A 355 -16.96 -19.41 18.01
N ASP A 356 -16.99 -20.74 18.19
CA ASP A 356 -18.22 -21.51 18.41
C ASP A 356 -19.06 -21.00 19.59
N PHE A 357 -18.40 -20.48 20.63
CA PHE A 357 -19.07 -19.79 21.75
C PHE A 357 -19.93 -18.62 21.26
N VAL A 358 -19.37 -17.76 20.40
CA VAL A 358 -20.02 -16.58 19.82
C VAL A 358 -21.14 -16.99 18.86
N VAL A 359 -20.91 -18.04 18.05
CA VAL A 359 -21.92 -18.61 17.15
C VAL A 359 -23.13 -19.10 17.96
N GLN A 360 -22.91 -19.92 18.97
CA GLN A 360 -23.98 -20.45 19.82
C GLN A 360 -24.69 -19.36 20.64
N LEU A 361 -23.96 -18.33 21.07
CA LEU A 361 -24.53 -17.15 21.73
C LEU A 361 -25.48 -16.41 20.77
N GLY A 362 -25.03 -16.18 19.53
CA GLY A 362 -25.84 -15.59 18.47
C GLY A 362 -27.09 -16.40 18.15
N ASP A 363 -26.96 -17.71 18.05
CA ASP A 363 -28.08 -18.63 17.77
C ASP A 363 -29.00 -18.85 18.97
N GLY A 364 -28.62 -18.38 20.17
CA GLY A 364 -29.36 -18.60 21.41
C GLY A 364 -29.30 -20.04 21.93
N THR A 365 -28.34 -20.84 21.45
CA THR A 365 -28.17 -22.27 21.77
C THR A 365 -27.09 -22.54 22.79
N LEU A 366 -26.26 -21.54 23.12
CA LEU A 366 -25.19 -21.67 24.12
C LEU A 366 -25.79 -22.09 25.47
N PRO A 367 -25.27 -23.14 26.15
CA PRO A 367 -25.72 -23.50 27.48
C PRO A 367 -25.53 -22.36 28.48
N ARG A 368 -26.51 -22.17 29.36
CA ARG A 368 -26.53 -21.06 30.33
C ARG A 368 -25.31 -21.09 31.24
N GLU A 369 -24.91 -22.27 31.70
CA GLU A 369 -23.76 -22.48 32.58
C GLU A 369 -22.45 -22.01 31.92
N CYS A 370 -22.29 -22.24 30.62
CA CYS A 370 -21.13 -21.78 29.85
C CYS A 370 -21.06 -20.25 29.83
N PHE A 371 -22.21 -19.57 29.62
CA PHE A 371 -22.29 -18.12 29.63
C PHE A 371 -22.07 -17.53 31.03
N GLU A 372 -22.67 -18.14 32.06
CA GLU A 372 -22.47 -17.73 33.45
C GLU A 372 -21.02 -17.89 33.91
N HIS A 373 -20.32 -18.95 33.49
CA HIS A 373 -18.90 -19.09 33.78
C HIS A 373 -18.07 -18.02 33.07
N TYR A 374 -18.35 -17.76 31.78
CA TYR A 374 -17.70 -16.69 31.02
C TYR A 374 -17.86 -15.33 31.71
N ILE A 375 -19.09 -14.93 32.08
CA ILE A 375 -19.35 -13.57 32.58
C ILE A 375 -18.75 -13.31 33.96
N LYS A 376 -18.60 -14.36 34.78
CA LYS A 376 -17.86 -14.28 36.06
C LYS A 376 -16.37 -14.08 35.85
N GLN A 377 -15.78 -14.78 34.89
CA GLN A 377 -14.37 -14.62 34.55
C GLN A 377 -14.11 -13.25 33.91
N ASP A 378 -15.06 -12.75 33.11
CA ASP A 378 -15.00 -11.42 32.52
C ASP A 378 -14.94 -10.32 33.60
N TYR A 379 -15.68 -10.46 34.71
CA TYR A 379 -15.58 -9.54 35.85
C TYR A 379 -14.15 -9.44 36.41
N HIS A 380 -13.45 -10.58 36.56
CA HIS A 380 -12.05 -10.58 37.01
C HIS A 380 -11.11 -10.02 35.95
N TYR A 381 -11.33 -10.35 34.68
CA TYR A 381 -10.54 -9.84 33.57
C TYR A 381 -10.64 -8.31 33.49
N LEU A 382 -11.84 -7.74 33.56
CA LEU A 382 -12.07 -6.29 33.52
C LEU A 382 -11.32 -5.54 34.62
N ARG A 383 -11.17 -6.14 35.82
CA ARG A 383 -10.31 -5.57 36.88
C ARG A 383 -8.85 -5.48 36.44
N HIS A 384 -8.31 -6.51 35.82
CA HIS A 384 -6.93 -6.50 35.31
C HIS A 384 -6.78 -5.59 34.09
N TYR A 385 -7.80 -5.53 33.24
CA TYR A 385 -7.85 -4.64 32.08
C TYR A 385 -7.85 -3.15 32.50
N ALA A 386 -8.60 -2.79 33.55
CA ALA A 386 -8.54 -1.46 34.15
C ALA A 386 -7.15 -1.14 34.72
N ARG A 387 -6.47 -2.11 35.34
CA ARG A 387 -5.09 -1.96 35.83
C ARG A 387 -4.10 -1.77 34.69
N ALA A 388 -4.27 -2.49 33.58
CA ALA A 388 -3.44 -2.34 32.39
C ALA A 388 -3.60 -0.94 31.78
N HIS A 389 -4.82 -0.40 31.69
CA HIS A 389 -5.01 0.98 31.24
C HIS A 389 -4.44 2.01 32.22
N ALA A 390 -4.55 1.80 33.53
CA ALA A 390 -3.86 2.65 34.51
C ALA A 390 -2.33 2.62 34.36
N LEU A 391 -1.75 1.45 34.07
CA LEU A 391 -0.33 1.31 33.71
C LEU A 391 0.00 2.08 32.43
N GLY A 392 -0.90 2.06 31.44
CA GLY A 392 -0.78 2.85 30.21
C GLY A 392 -0.70 4.35 30.49
N ALA A 393 -1.56 4.86 31.37
CA ALA A 393 -1.50 6.26 31.81
C ALA A 393 -0.16 6.58 32.50
N TYR A 394 0.32 5.70 33.38
CA TYR A 394 1.63 5.86 34.05
C TYR A 394 2.81 5.90 33.07
N LYS A 395 2.78 5.10 32.01
CA LYS A 395 3.87 5.02 31.01
C LYS A 395 3.80 6.08 29.91
N SER A 396 2.71 6.83 29.85
CA SER A 396 2.48 7.83 28.82
C SER A 396 3.30 9.11 29.07
N SER A 397 3.88 9.67 28.00
CA SER A 397 4.66 10.91 28.06
C SER A 397 3.88 12.16 27.65
N GLN A 398 2.64 12.01 27.14
CA GLN A 398 1.79 13.10 26.68
C GLN A 398 0.48 13.13 27.48
N PHE A 399 0.00 14.32 27.85
CA PHE A 399 -1.25 14.47 28.61
C PHE A 399 -2.47 13.91 27.89
N ALA A 400 -2.52 14.00 26.55
CA ALA A 400 -3.59 13.41 25.76
C ALA A 400 -3.70 11.88 25.98
N ASP A 401 -2.55 11.23 26.10
CA ASP A 401 -2.44 9.77 26.28
C ASP A 401 -2.79 9.37 27.72
N ILE A 402 -2.30 10.15 28.69
CA ILE A 402 -2.65 10.00 30.10
C ILE A 402 -4.18 10.08 30.28
N ASN A 403 -4.81 11.09 29.67
CA ASN A 403 -6.26 11.26 29.73
C ASN A 403 -6.99 10.08 29.07
N ALA A 404 -6.61 9.70 27.84
CA ALA A 404 -7.25 8.59 27.12
C ALA A 404 -7.22 7.27 27.91
N PHE A 405 -6.06 6.92 28.49
CA PHE A 405 -5.93 5.73 29.33
C PHE A 405 -6.71 5.83 30.64
N THR A 406 -6.67 7.00 31.29
CA THR A 406 -7.39 7.24 32.55
C THR A 406 -8.90 7.16 32.35
N ASP A 407 -9.42 7.71 31.25
CA ASP A 407 -10.84 7.69 30.92
C ASP A 407 -11.34 6.26 30.75
N ILE A 408 -10.58 5.40 30.06
CA ILE A 408 -10.93 3.98 29.88
C ILE A 408 -10.87 3.25 31.22
N ALA A 409 -9.80 3.40 32.00
CA ALA A 409 -9.68 2.75 33.31
C ALA A 409 -10.83 3.16 34.25
N ALA A 410 -11.16 4.46 34.28
CA ALA A 410 -12.23 4.98 35.09
C ALA A 410 -13.62 4.56 34.56
N HIS A 411 -13.78 4.45 33.24
CA HIS A 411 -15.00 3.92 32.63
C HIS A 411 -15.22 2.47 33.03
N ILE A 412 -14.23 1.59 32.90
CA ILE A 412 -14.33 0.18 33.34
C ILE A 412 -14.66 0.10 34.83
N ALA A 413 -14.01 0.92 35.66
CA ALA A 413 -14.29 0.94 37.10
C ALA A 413 -15.74 1.35 37.42
N ARG A 414 -16.30 2.35 36.72
CA ARG A 414 -17.70 2.77 36.88
C ARG A 414 -18.67 1.72 36.35
N GLU A 415 -18.44 1.25 35.12
CA GLU A 415 -19.27 0.29 34.42
C GLU A 415 -19.26 -1.11 35.05
N SER A 416 -18.26 -1.44 35.87
CA SER A 416 -18.28 -2.67 36.67
C SER A 416 -19.56 -2.81 37.51
N THR A 417 -20.17 -1.70 37.93
CA THR A 417 -21.46 -1.69 38.63
C THR A 417 -22.61 -2.14 37.72
N ASN A 418 -22.58 -1.75 36.44
CA ASN A 418 -23.57 -2.17 35.45
C ASN A 418 -23.36 -3.63 35.04
N HIS A 419 -22.11 -4.10 34.97
CA HIS A 419 -21.78 -5.52 34.79
C HIS A 419 -22.36 -6.38 35.92
N VAL A 420 -22.19 -5.93 37.17
CA VAL A 420 -22.77 -6.62 38.34
C VAL A 420 -24.29 -6.67 38.25
N LYS A 421 -24.96 -5.54 37.96
CA LYS A 421 -26.43 -5.51 37.75
C LYS A 421 -26.88 -6.43 36.63
N TYR A 422 -26.10 -6.55 35.56
CA TYR A 422 -26.40 -7.47 34.47
C TYR A 422 -26.22 -8.94 34.91
N CYS A 423 -25.19 -9.25 35.69
CA CYS A 423 -24.99 -10.57 36.30
C CYS A 423 -26.12 -10.96 37.26
N GLU A 424 -26.70 -9.99 38.00
CA GLU A 424 -27.84 -10.22 38.89
C GLU A 424 -29.08 -10.75 38.15
N GLU A 425 -29.26 -10.41 36.85
CA GLU A 425 -30.35 -10.95 36.03
C GLU A 425 -30.21 -12.46 35.76
N TYR A 426 -28.98 -12.98 35.87
CA TYR A 426 -28.67 -14.40 35.83
C TYR A 426 -28.62 -15.03 37.24
N GLY A 427 -28.93 -14.27 38.29
CA GLY A 427 -28.87 -14.75 39.67
C GLY A 427 -27.45 -14.80 40.26
N ILE A 428 -26.49 -14.08 39.66
CA ILE A 428 -25.11 -14.02 40.11
C ILE A 428 -24.90 -12.69 40.86
N ASP A 429 -24.80 -12.74 42.18
CA ASP A 429 -24.54 -11.56 43.00
C ASP A 429 -23.05 -11.19 43.07
N LEU A 430 -22.76 -9.99 43.61
CA LEU A 430 -21.38 -9.51 43.76
C LEU A 430 -20.52 -10.42 44.64
N ALA A 431 -21.10 -11.03 45.68
CA ALA A 431 -20.37 -11.94 46.56
C ALA A 431 -19.90 -13.19 45.80
N THR A 432 -20.76 -13.73 44.92
CA THR A 432 -20.45 -14.84 44.02
C THR A 432 -19.36 -14.45 43.03
N LEU A 433 -19.44 -13.27 42.41
CA LEU A 433 -18.41 -12.77 41.49
C LEU A 433 -17.05 -12.62 42.17
N ILE A 434 -17.01 -12.15 43.42
CA ILE A 434 -15.74 -11.99 44.16
C ILE A 434 -15.15 -13.33 44.58
N ALA A 435 -16.01 -14.29 44.95
CA ALA A 435 -15.60 -15.61 45.45
C ALA A 435 -15.19 -16.58 44.34
N GLU A 436 -15.60 -16.35 43.09
CA GLU A 436 -15.22 -17.17 41.95
C GLU A 436 -13.68 -17.16 41.78
N PRO A 437 -13.02 -18.32 41.64
CA PRO A 437 -11.59 -18.36 41.37
C PRO A 437 -11.29 -17.95 39.93
N GLU A 438 -10.22 -17.18 39.71
CA GLU A 438 -9.74 -16.88 38.37
C GLU A 438 -9.33 -18.19 37.66
N SER A 439 -9.88 -18.41 36.47
CA SER A 439 -9.53 -19.53 35.62
C SER A 439 -8.10 -19.40 35.09
N ALA A 440 -7.55 -20.51 34.59
CA ALA A 440 -6.23 -20.48 33.94
C ALA A 440 -6.20 -19.56 32.70
N PRO A 441 -7.20 -19.58 31.78
CA PRO A 441 -7.23 -18.63 30.66
C PRO A 441 -7.35 -17.16 31.08
N CYS A 442 -8.19 -16.84 32.08
CA CYS A 442 -8.30 -15.47 32.61
C CYS A 442 -6.96 -15.00 33.21
N SER A 443 -6.36 -15.82 34.07
CA SER A 443 -5.07 -15.52 34.69
C SER A 443 -3.94 -15.36 33.67
N ALA A 444 -3.88 -16.24 32.67
CA ALA A 444 -2.86 -16.20 31.63
C ALA A 444 -2.96 -14.91 30.82
N TYR A 445 -4.17 -14.52 30.42
CA TYR A 445 -4.36 -13.31 29.63
C TYR A 445 -4.06 -12.04 30.45
N ALA A 446 -4.60 -11.95 31.65
CA ALA A 446 -4.33 -10.82 32.55
C ALA A 446 -2.82 -10.62 32.83
N ARG A 447 -2.11 -11.71 33.10
CA ARG A 447 -0.66 -11.68 33.31
C ARG A 447 0.09 -11.26 32.05
N TYR A 448 -0.27 -11.82 30.90
CA TYR A 448 0.37 -11.49 29.63
C TYR A 448 0.28 -9.98 29.34
N ILE A 449 -0.91 -9.37 29.46
CA ILE A 449 -1.09 -7.93 29.22
C ILE A 449 -0.22 -7.10 30.16
N LEU A 450 -0.24 -7.42 31.46
CA LEU A 450 0.54 -6.67 32.45
C LEU A 450 2.04 -6.89 32.29
N ASP A 451 2.49 -8.08 31.90
CA ASP A 451 3.91 -8.38 31.68
C ASP A 451 4.43 -7.65 30.44
N VAL A 452 3.70 -7.70 29.32
CA VAL A 452 4.01 -6.91 28.12
C VAL A 452 4.02 -5.43 28.47
N GLY A 453 3.01 -4.96 29.21
CA GLY A 453 2.90 -3.58 29.66
C GLY A 453 4.05 -3.13 30.56
N ASN A 454 4.56 -4.00 31.44
CA ASN A 454 5.68 -3.67 32.32
C ASN A 454 7.02 -3.68 31.58
N GLN A 455 7.28 -4.70 30.77
CA GLN A 455 8.56 -4.89 30.07
C GLN A 455 8.72 -3.98 28.84
N GLY A 456 7.61 -3.71 28.14
CA GLY A 456 7.58 -2.97 26.88
C GLY A 456 7.48 -1.46 27.03
N ASP A 457 7.23 -0.75 25.93
CA ASP A 457 6.82 0.66 25.95
C ASP A 457 5.29 0.81 25.91
N VAL A 458 4.81 2.06 25.85
CA VAL A 458 3.37 2.35 25.81
C VAL A 458 2.69 1.74 24.57
N LEU A 459 3.41 1.60 23.45
CA LEU A 459 2.85 1.03 22.22
C LEU A 459 2.74 -0.50 22.33
N ASP A 460 3.69 -1.17 22.98
CA ASP A 460 3.59 -2.60 23.30
C ASP A 460 2.34 -2.87 24.16
N LEU A 461 2.09 -2.03 25.17
CA LEU A 461 0.90 -2.13 26.02
C LEU A 461 -0.39 -1.86 25.24
N TYR A 462 -0.40 -0.85 24.37
CA TYR A 462 -1.54 -0.61 23.48
C TYR A 462 -1.87 -1.84 22.64
N MET A 463 -0.86 -2.54 22.11
CA MET A 463 -1.10 -3.78 21.35
C MET A 463 -1.68 -4.88 22.21
N ALA A 464 -1.20 -5.02 23.44
CA ALA A 464 -1.69 -6.05 24.34
C ALA A 464 -3.17 -5.88 24.71
N VAL A 465 -3.68 -4.64 24.74
CA VAL A 465 -5.09 -4.35 25.06
C VAL A 465 -5.98 -4.18 23.82
N ALA A 466 -5.42 -3.88 22.65
CA ALA A 466 -6.19 -3.56 21.44
C ALA A 466 -7.08 -4.71 20.94
N SER A 467 -6.63 -5.96 21.08
CA SER A 467 -7.37 -7.15 20.63
C SER A 467 -8.74 -7.29 21.27
N CYS A 468 -8.87 -6.94 22.56
CA CYS A 468 -10.15 -6.97 23.28
C CYS A 468 -11.13 -5.97 22.69
N LEU A 469 -10.74 -4.69 22.59
CA LEU A 469 -11.61 -3.64 22.06
C LEU A 469 -12.02 -3.91 20.59
N ILE A 470 -11.05 -4.19 19.73
CA ILE A 470 -11.28 -4.37 18.29
C ILE A 470 -12.03 -5.68 18.03
N GLY A 471 -11.69 -6.75 18.76
CA GLY A 471 -12.28 -8.07 18.62
C GLY A 471 -13.73 -8.16 19.05
N TYR A 472 -14.07 -7.66 20.24
CA TYR A 472 -15.47 -7.58 20.68
C TYR A 472 -16.30 -6.69 19.77
N GLY A 473 -15.69 -5.64 19.19
CA GLY A 473 -16.31 -4.83 18.15
C GLY A 473 -16.63 -5.62 16.88
N GLU A 474 -15.66 -6.37 16.36
CA GLU A 474 -15.86 -7.25 15.21
C GLU A 474 -16.95 -8.30 15.49
N VAL A 475 -16.96 -8.90 16.68
CA VAL A 475 -17.99 -9.87 17.10
C VAL A 475 -19.38 -9.22 17.08
N GLY A 476 -19.56 -8.07 17.72
CA GLY A 476 -20.84 -7.37 17.78
C GLY A 476 -21.35 -6.97 16.39
N LEU A 477 -20.46 -6.49 15.52
CA LEU A 477 -20.76 -6.13 14.14
C LEU A 477 -21.10 -7.34 13.27
N TRP A 478 -20.37 -8.43 13.44
CA TRP A 478 -20.64 -9.69 12.75
C TRP A 478 -22.01 -10.25 13.13
N LEU A 479 -22.36 -10.26 14.42
CA LEU A 479 -23.67 -10.67 14.93
C LEU A 479 -24.78 -9.76 14.39
N LYS A 480 -24.59 -8.43 14.42
CA LYS A 480 -25.55 -7.46 13.86
C LYS A 480 -25.85 -7.75 12.39
N ARG A 481 -24.81 -7.95 11.56
CA ARG A 481 -25.00 -8.33 10.16
C ARG A 481 -25.81 -9.63 10.02
N LYS A 482 -25.54 -10.63 10.86
CA LYS A 482 -26.30 -11.90 10.83
C LYS A 482 -27.77 -11.71 11.22
N VAL A 483 -28.06 -10.79 12.13
CA VAL A 483 -29.44 -10.37 12.47
C VAL A 483 -30.08 -9.67 11.28
N ASP A 484 -29.40 -8.71 10.66
CA ASP A 484 -29.89 -7.95 9.50
C ASP A 484 -30.14 -8.87 8.28
N GLU A 485 -29.33 -9.92 8.10
CA GLU A 485 -29.50 -10.96 7.08
C GLU A 485 -30.61 -11.97 7.40
N GLY A 486 -31.25 -11.88 8.58
CA GLY A 486 -32.26 -12.84 9.03
C GLY A 486 -31.72 -14.22 9.40
N LYS A 487 -30.40 -14.36 9.60
CA LYS A 487 -29.75 -15.62 10.01
C LYS A 487 -29.80 -15.85 11.53
N ILE A 488 -29.92 -14.78 12.32
CA ILE A 488 -30.09 -14.83 13.78
C ILE A 488 -31.42 -14.16 14.16
N THR A 489 -32.17 -14.78 15.07
CA THR A 489 -33.40 -14.19 15.65
C THR A 489 -33.15 -13.72 17.08
N LEU A 490 -33.34 -12.43 17.34
CA LEU A 490 -33.20 -11.86 18.70
C LEU A 490 -34.42 -12.11 19.59
N GLN A 491 -35.60 -12.33 19.00
CA GLN A 491 -36.81 -12.63 19.76
C GLN A 491 -36.67 -13.98 20.46
N GLY A 492 -36.72 -13.99 21.79
CA GLY A 492 -36.56 -15.21 22.59
C GLY A 492 -35.10 -15.66 22.79
N ASN A 493 -34.12 -14.93 22.26
CA ASN A 493 -32.71 -15.23 22.52
C ASN A 493 -32.33 -14.80 23.96
N PRO A 494 -31.84 -15.72 24.81
CA PRO A 494 -31.48 -15.42 26.21
C PRO A 494 -30.29 -14.47 26.36
N TYR A 495 -29.52 -14.25 25.29
CA TYR A 495 -28.32 -13.40 25.25
C TYR A 495 -28.55 -12.08 24.50
N ARG A 496 -29.82 -11.76 24.15
CA ARG A 496 -30.18 -10.57 23.38
C ARG A 496 -29.53 -9.28 23.91
N ARG A 497 -29.56 -9.06 25.23
CA ARG A 497 -29.00 -7.83 25.84
C ARG A 497 -27.49 -7.71 25.63
N TRP A 498 -26.76 -8.82 25.71
CA TRP A 498 -25.33 -8.84 25.42
C TRP A 498 -25.09 -8.44 23.96
N ILE A 499 -25.83 -9.04 23.03
CA ILE A 499 -25.72 -8.75 21.59
C ILE A 499 -26.02 -7.27 21.32
N GLU A 500 -27.11 -6.73 21.87
CA GLU A 500 -27.52 -5.34 21.71
C GLU A 500 -26.48 -4.35 22.26
N THR A 501 -25.82 -4.69 23.36
CA THR A 501 -24.78 -3.85 23.98
C THR A 501 -23.56 -3.74 23.07
N TYR A 502 -23.03 -4.88 22.63
CA TYR A 502 -21.81 -4.93 21.80
C TYR A 502 -22.04 -4.53 20.34
N CYS A 503 -23.29 -4.43 19.88
CA CYS A 503 -23.64 -3.84 18.58
C CYS A 503 -24.18 -2.40 18.66
N GLY A 504 -24.24 -1.81 19.86
CA GLY A 504 -24.78 -0.48 20.14
C GLY A 504 -23.85 0.67 19.73
N GLU A 505 -24.42 1.86 19.52
CA GLU A 505 -23.68 3.04 19.04
C GLU A 505 -22.58 3.51 20.00
N ASP A 506 -22.79 3.40 21.31
CA ASP A 506 -21.82 3.79 22.33
C ASP A 506 -20.54 2.94 22.24
N PHE A 507 -20.70 1.62 22.08
CA PHE A 507 -19.57 0.70 21.95
C PHE A 507 -18.82 0.92 20.62
N LEU A 508 -19.55 1.15 19.52
CA LEU A 508 -18.97 1.48 18.22
C LEU A 508 -18.17 2.79 18.25
N THR A 509 -18.65 3.79 19.00
CA THR A 509 -17.94 5.07 19.18
C THR A 509 -16.62 4.85 19.93
N ALA A 510 -16.61 4.00 20.97
CA ALA A 510 -15.40 3.65 21.70
C ALA A 510 -14.38 2.90 20.82
N ILE A 511 -14.85 1.97 19.98
CA ILE A 511 -14.00 1.24 19.02
C ILE A 511 -13.34 2.19 18.03
N ASN A 512 -14.12 3.05 17.37
CA ASN A 512 -13.61 4.01 16.40
C ASN A 512 -12.57 4.94 17.04
N THR A 513 -12.86 5.44 18.24
CA THR A 513 -11.93 6.28 19.00
C THR A 513 -10.63 5.54 19.32
N GLY A 514 -10.72 4.26 19.71
CA GLY A 514 -9.56 3.41 20.00
C GLY A 514 -8.69 3.17 18.77
N ILE A 515 -9.30 2.81 17.64
CA ILE A 515 -8.62 2.60 16.35
C ILE A 515 -7.96 3.90 15.89
N ASP A 516 -8.69 5.02 15.85
CA ASP A 516 -8.17 6.31 15.39
C ASP A 516 -7.00 6.79 16.26
N ASN A 517 -7.06 6.55 17.58
CA ASN A 517 -5.95 6.88 18.48
C ASN A 517 -4.72 6.03 18.20
N LEU A 518 -4.89 4.74 17.93
CA LEU A 518 -3.79 3.86 17.57
C LEU A 518 -3.17 4.24 16.22
N GLU A 519 -3.99 4.43 15.19
CA GLU A 519 -3.56 4.78 13.84
C GLU A 519 -2.83 6.12 13.82
N ARG A 520 -3.32 7.12 14.56
CA ARG A 520 -2.65 8.42 14.68
C ARG A 520 -1.24 8.29 15.25
N ARG A 521 -1.03 7.42 16.24
CA ARG A 521 0.30 7.18 16.82
C ARG A 521 1.25 6.55 15.81
N ILE A 522 0.80 5.50 15.14
CA ILE A 522 1.59 4.81 14.11
C ILE A 522 1.88 5.73 12.93
N ALA A 523 0.96 6.62 12.57
CA ALA A 523 1.19 7.61 11.52
C ALA A 523 2.22 8.68 11.93
N ALA A 524 2.22 9.11 13.20
CA ALA A 524 3.16 10.11 13.72
C ALA A 524 4.58 9.54 13.92
N ASP A 525 4.69 8.30 14.39
CA ASP A 525 5.96 7.60 14.61
C ASP A 525 5.88 6.15 14.08
N PRO A 526 6.06 5.94 12.77
CA PRO A 526 5.95 4.62 12.17
C PRO A 526 6.98 3.64 12.73
N PRO A 527 6.57 2.41 13.12
CA PRO A 527 7.49 1.44 13.70
C PRO A 527 8.52 0.95 12.68
N SER A 528 9.75 0.70 13.13
CA SER A 528 10.74 -0.04 12.34
C SER A 528 10.22 -1.43 11.98
N PRO A 529 10.79 -2.11 10.96
CA PRO A 529 10.41 -3.47 10.62
C PRO A 529 10.50 -4.45 11.82
N GLU A 530 11.53 -4.34 12.66
CA GLU A 530 11.65 -5.17 13.87
C GLU A 530 10.58 -4.84 14.91
N LYS A 531 10.30 -3.56 15.13
CA LYS A 531 9.25 -3.14 16.06
C LYS A 531 7.88 -3.59 15.57
N LEU A 532 7.59 -3.45 14.27
CA LEU A 532 6.33 -3.93 13.69
C LEU A 532 6.18 -5.44 13.90
N LYS A 533 7.22 -6.23 13.62
CA LYS A 533 7.21 -7.68 13.86
C LYS A 533 6.89 -8.02 15.31
N LYS A 534 7.49 -7.29 16.27
CA LYS A 534 7.19 -7.44 17.71
C LYS A 534 5.72 -7.13 18.02
N LEU A 535 5.21 -6.00 17.53
CA LEU A 535 3.82 -5.57 17.76
C LEU A 535 2.82 -6.56 17.16
N THR A 536 3.08 -7.09 15.96
CA THR A 536 2.27 -8.14 15.33
C THR A 536 2.30 -9.44 16.14
N ALA A 537 3.43 -9.83 16.71
CA ALA A 537 3.49 -11.01 17.58
C ALA A 537 2.68 -10.84 18.87
N ILE A 538 2.77 -9.67 19.53
CA ILE A 538 1.94 -9.34 20.72
C ILE A 538 0.45 -9.43 20.35
N TRP A 539 0.06 -8.89 19.19
CA TRP A 539 -1.31 -8.98 18.69
C TRP A 539 -1.76 -10.43 18.49
N HIS A 540 -0.96 -11.28 17.84
CA HIS A 540 -1.29 -12.70 17.65
C HIS A 540 -1.45 -13.44 18.97
N ASP A 541 -0.54 -13.22 19.91
CA ASP A 541 -0.63 -13.82 21.25
C ASP A 541 -1.92 -13.41 21.96
N CYS A 542 -2.28 -12.12 21.93
CA CYS A 542 -3.51 -11.65 22.55
C CYS A 542 -4.78 -12.17 21.84
N VAL A 543 -4.80 -12.27 20.51
CA VAL A 543 -5.90 -12.90 19.75
C VAL A 543 -6.06 -14.38 20.13
N ALA A 544 -4.95 -15.10 20.32
CA ALA A 544 -5.00 -16.48 20.79
C ALA A 544 -5.51 -16.59 22.23
N LEU A 545 -5.14 -15.66 23.10
CA LEU A 545 -5.61 -15.58 24.49
C LEU A 545 -7.11 -15.26 24.56
N GLU A 546 -7.60 -14.34 23.73
CA GLU A 546 -9.03 -14.05 23.57
C GLU A 546 -9.84 -15.27 23.11
N ARG A 547 -9.35 -15.98 22.09
CA ARG A 547 -9.96 -17.26 21.66
C ARG A 547 -10.01 -18.25 22.82
N ASN A 548 -8.92 -18.40 23.58
CA ASN A 548 -8.88 -19.31 24.72
C ASN A 548 -9.83 -18.87 25.85
N PHE A 549 -10.11 -17.57 25.96
CA PHE A 549 -11.11 -17.04 26.89
C PHE A 549 -12.53 -17.46 26.49
N TRP A 550 -12.87 -17.45 25.20
CA TRP A 550 -14.12 -18.05 24.72
C TRP A 550 -14.18 -19.56 24.92
N GLU A 551 -13.07 -20.24 24.61
CA GLU A 551 -12.99 -21.69 24.71
C GLU A 551 -13.15 -22.19 26.16
N MET A 552 -12.66 -21.42 27.13
CA MET A 552 -12.89 -21.66 28.56
C MET A 552 -14.39 -21.73 28.90
N GLY A 553 -15.17 -20.77 28.41
CA GLY A 553 -16.62 -20.75 28.60
C GLY A 553 -17.28 -21.96 27.92
N LEU A 554 -16.90 -22.24 26.66
CA LEU A 554 -17.51 -23.29 25.87
C LEU A 554 -17.22 -24.71 26.39
N LYS A 555 -16.00 -24.96 26.88
CA LYS A 555 -15.55 -26.27 27.37
C LYS A 555 -15.95 -26.58 28.81
N LEU A 556 -16.65 -25.69 29.52
CA LEU A 556 -17.06 -25.94 30.91
C LEU A 556 -17.78 -27.30 31.09
N LEU A 557 -18.59 -27.69 30.10
CA LEU A 557 -19.43 -28.89 30.13
C LEU A 557 -18.81 -30.10 29.38
N LYS A 558 -17.56 -30.00 28.90
CA LYS A 558 -16.84 -31.05 28.17
C LYS A 558 -15.67 -31.57 28.99
#